data_AF-A0A933FYM9-F1
#
_entry.id   AF-A0A933FYM9-F1
#
_cell.length_a   1.000
_cell.length_b   1.000
_cell.length_c   1.000
_cell.angle_alpha   90.00
_cell.angle_beta   90.00
_cell.angle_gamma   90.00
#
_symmetry.space_group_name_H-M   'P 1'
#
loop_
_entity.id
_entity.type
_entity.pdbx_description
1 polymer ?
#
loop_
_entity_poly.entity_id
_entity_poly.type
_entity_poly.pdbx_seq_one_letter_code
_entity_poly.pdbx_strand_id
1 'polypeptide(L)'
;MVDFGADQAFARAVEKLREHDGIEVPIKACRDATLKHAALVSRQSRDAAPAPLVEPGVEVLISQSDGTMVPLVEIGAGRGNPRKRRKVFWKEAIRTLAYPKGSVTPVYAATLDGRDEAGFQMKQVAVEAGLGAQTKSSRHWGWRDLD
;
A
#
# COMPACT_ATOMS: atom_id res chain seq x y z
N MET A 1 1.85 -15.36 -6.45
CA MET A 1 1.93 -14.74 -7.80
C MET A 1 2.01 -13.21 -7.78
N VAL A 2 0.98 -12.48 -7.31
CA VAL A 2 0.98 -10.99 -7.30
C VAL A 2 2.10 -10.42 -6.41
N ASP A 3 2.34 -11.06 -5.26
CA ASP A 3 3.39 -10.69 -4.30
C ASP A 3 4.79 -10.65 -4.97
N PHE A 4 5.20 -11.75 -5.61
CA PHE A 4 6.45 -11.79 -6.38
C PHE A 4 6.50 -10.78 -7.53
N GLY A 5 5.35 -10.54 -8.19
CA GLY A 5 5.25 -9.59 -9.30
C GLY A 5 5.33 -8.12 -8.86
N ALA A 6 5.05 -7.82 -7.59
CA ALA A 6 5.21 -6.49 -7.02
C ALA A 6 6.68 -6.17 -6.72
N ASP A 7 7.46 -7.18 -6.32
CA ASP A 7 8.84 -7.00 -5.86
C ASP A 7 9.90 -7.22 -6.95
N GLN A 8 9.61 -8.04 -7.96
CA GLN A 8 10.61 -8.50 -8.91
C GLN A 8 10.18 -8.32 -10.36
N ALA A 9 11.17 -8.32 -11.26
CA ALA A 9 10.88 -8.41 -12.69
C ALA A 9 10.01 -9.65 -12.97
N PHE A 10 8.98 -9.52 -13.80
CA PHE A 10 8.00 -10.59 -14.01
C PHE A 10 8.62 -11.93 -14.48
N ALA A 11 9.76 -11.90 -15.17
CA ALA A 11 10.51 -13.12 -15.50
C ALA A 11 11.01 -13.87 -14.25
N ARG A 12 11.53 -13.14 -13.25
CA ARG A 12 11.94 -13.73 -11.96
C ARG A 12 10.74 -14.12 -11.09
N ALA A 13 9.65 -13.36 -11.18
CA ALA A 13 8.43 -13.67 -10.43
C ALA A 13 7.82 -15.03 -10.85
N VAL A 14 7.84 -15.36 -12.15
CA VAL A 14 7.36 -16.67 -12.62
C VAL A 14 8.31 -17.82 -12.28
N GLU A 15 9.63 -17.56 -12.25
CA GLU A 15 10.61 -18.54 -11.74
C GLU A 15 10.31 -18.89 -10.28
N LYS A 16 10.11 -17.88 -9.42
CA LYS A 16 9.77 -18.10 -8.01
C LYS A 16 8.43 -18.81 -7.81
N LEU A 17 7.43 -18.52 -8.64
CA LEU A 17 6.14 -19.21 -8.57
C LEU A 17 6.31 -20.70 -8.87
N ARG A 18 7.17 -21.05 -9.84
CA ARG A 18 7.50 -22.44 -10.12
C ARG A 18 8.28 -23.08 -8.98
N GLU A 19 9.25 -22.37 -8.39
CA GLU A 19 10.08 -22.87 -7.29
C GLU A 19 9.29 -23.11 -5.99
N HIS A 20 8.45 -22.15 -5.58
CA HIS A 20 7.72 -22.22 -4.31
C HIS A 20 6.42 -23.00 -4.41
N ASP A 21 5.66 -22.80 -5.50
CA ASP A 21 4.29 -23.31 -5.60
C ASP A 21 4.17 -24.44 -6.63
N GLY A 22 5.21 -24.72 -7.42
CA GLY A 22 5.18 -25.72 -8.50
C GLY A 22 4.33 -25.32 -9.71
N ILE A 23 3.92 -24.04 -9.79
CA ILE A 23 2.99 -23.55 -10.80
C ILE A 23 3.76 -22.85 -11.93
N GLU A 24 3.57 -23.32 -13.16
CA GLU A 24 4.04 -22.62 -14.36
C GLU A 24 2.97 -21.66 -14.88
N VAL A 25 3.34 -20.38 -15.02
CA VAL A 25 2.49 -19.36 -15.64
C VAL A 25 3.26 -18.54 -16.67
N PRO A 26 2.61 -18.10 -17.77
CA PRO A 26 3.22 -17.14 -18.67
C PRO A 26 3.56 -15.83 -17.95
N ILE A 27 4.71 -15.22 -18.30
CA ILE A 27 5.15 -13.91 -17.77
C ILE A 27 4.04 -12.86 -17.90
N LYS A 28 3.33 -12.85 -19.03
CA LYS A 28 2.22 -11.93 -19.29
C LYS A 28 1.07 -12.12 -18.27
N ALA A 29 0.73 -13.34 -17.91
CA ALA A 29 -0.34 -13.61 -16.95
C ALA A 29 0.04 -13.12 -15.54
N CYS A 30 1.28 -13.36 -15.11
CA CYS A 30 1.81 -12.82 -13.86
C CYS A 30 1.77 -11.29 -13.85
N ARG A 31 2.21 -10.65 -14.94
CA ARG A 31 2.13 -9.19 -15.12
C ARG A 31 0.70 -8.67 -15.04
N ASP A 32 -0.21 -9.23 -15.83
CA ASP A 32 -1.57 -8.72 -15.94
C ASP A 32 -2.33 -8.89 -14.62
N ALA A 33 -2.14 -10.01 -13.91
CA ALA A 33 -2.72 -10.22 -12.59
C ALA A 33 -2.17 -9.22 -11.56
N THR A 34 -0.85 -8.98 -11.57
CA THR A 34 -0.21 -8.01 -10.67
C THR A 34 -0.73 -6.60 -10.94
N LEU A 35 -0.77 -6.18 -12.21
CA LEU A 35 -1.26 -4.85 -12.60
C LEU A 35 -2.77 -4.69 -12.35
N LYS A 36 -3.56 -5.74 -12.52
CA LYS A 36 -4.99 -5.73 -12.15
C LYS A 36 -5.15 -5.50 -10.65
N HIS A 37 -4.34 -6.15 -9.82
CA HIS A 37 -4.36 -5.93 -8.38
C HIS A 37 -3.92 -4.51 -8.01
N ALA A 38 -2.84 -4.02 -8.61
CA ALA A 38 -2.37 -2.65 -8.43
C ALA A 38 -3.45 -1.62 -8.81
N ALA A 39 -4.20 -1.85 -9.90
CA ALA A 39 -5.30 -0.98 -10.30
C ALA A 39 -6.48 -1.00 -9.32
N LEU A 40 -6.76 -2.14 -8.66
CA LEU A 40 -7.77 -2.21 -7.61
C LEU A 40 -7.34 -1.43 -6.36
N VAL A 41 -6.09 -1.60 -5.93
CA VAL A 41 -5.51 -0.84 -4.81
C VAL A 41 -5.48 0.66 -5.12
N SER A 42 -5.08 1.05 -6.34
CA SER A 42 -5.08 2.44 -6.77
C SER A 42 -6.46 3.08 -6.83
N ARG A 43 -7.55 2.29 -6.93
CA ARG A 43 -8.94 2.80 -6.86
C ARG A 43 -9.46 2.91 -5.42
N GLN A 44 -8.74 2.34 -4.46
CA GLN A 44 -9.05 2.46 -3.04
C GLN A 44 -8.44 3.74 -2.41
N SER A 45 -7.71 4.57 -3.17
CA SER A 45 -7.45 5.96 -2.77
C SER A 45 -8.79 6.70 -2.74
N ARG A 46 -9.34 6.89 -1.54
CA ARG A 46 -10.73 7.27 -1.32
C ARG A 46 -10.89 8.79 -1.30
N ASP A 47 -11.78 9.29 -2.15
CA ASP A 47 -12.07 10.74 -2.29
C ASP A 47 -12.95 11.33 -1.18
N ALA A 48 -13.41 10.54 -0.20
CA ALA A 48 -14.35 11.01 0.81
C ALA A 48 -13.65 11.37 2.12
N ALA A 49 -13.77 12.64 2.54
CA ALA A 49 -13.40 13.02 3.90
C ALA A 49 -14.23 12.20 4.91
N PRO A 50 -13.61 11.56 5.91
CA PRO A 50 -14.36 10.79 6.89
C PRO A 50 -15.32 11.71 7.65
N ALA A 51 -16.56 11.24 7.83
CA ALA A 51 -17.60 11.93 8.58
C ALA A 51 -17.15 12.24 10.03
N PRO A 52 -17.77 13.21 10.71
CA PRO A 52 -17.49 13.47 12.12
C PRO A 52 -17.63 12.20 12.96
N LEU A 53 -16.70 12.01 13.92
CA LEU A 53 -16.72 10.88 14.85
C LEU A 53 -17.80 11.13 15.91
N VAL A 54 -18.98 10.54 15.74
CA VAL A 54 -20.09 10.67 16.70
C VAL A 54 -20.22 9.44 17.58
N GLU A 55 -19.96 8.26 17.03
CA GLU A 55 -20.03 7.00 17.75
C GLU A 55 -18.80 6.79 18.67
N PRO A 56 -18.93 6.05 19.78
CA PRO A 56 -17.82 5.82 20.71
C PRO A 56 -16.62 5.11 20.05
N GLY A 57 -16.86 4.23 19.08
CA GLY A 57 -15.83 3.47 18.36
C GLY A 57 -15.29 2.28 19.15
N VAL A 58 -14.18 1.69 18.68
CA VAL A 58 -13.48 0.61 19.39
C VAL A 58 -12.68 1.15 20.57
N GLU A 59 -12.41 0.32 21.58
CA GLU A 59 -11.69 0.77 22.78
C GLU A 59 -10.25 1.24 22.48
N VAL A 60 -9.49 0.41 21.76
CA VAL A 60 -8.11 0.69 21.38
C VAL A 60 -7.91 0.40 19.90
N LEU A 61 -7.38 1.38 19.19
CA LEU A 61 -7.01 1.27 17.79
C LEU A 61 -5.49 1.42 17.64
N ILE A 62 -4.88 0.52 16.88
CA ILE A 62 -3.47 0.57 16.51
C ILE A 62 -3.39 1.04 15.06
N SER A 63 -2.61 2.07 14.81
CA SER A 63 -2.30 2.53 13.45
C SER A 63 -0.80 2.66 13.24
N GLN A 64 -0.38 2.35 12.02
CA GLN A 64 1.01 2.41 11.61
C GLN A 64 1.11 2.96 10.19
N SER A 65 2.04 3.88 9.99
CA SER A 65 2.46 4.33 8.67
C SER A 65 3.94 4.02 8.51
N ASP A 66 4.31 3.51 7.35
CA ASP A 66 5.70 3.28 6.96
C ASP A 66 5.90 3.73 5.51
N GLY A 67 7.10 4.18 5.20
CA GLY A 67 7.46 4.78 3.92
C GLY A 67 8.71 4.15 3.33
N THR A 68 8.73 3.94 2.02
CA THR A 68 9.93 3.50 1.32
C THR A 68 10.12 4.25 0.01
N MET A 69 11.36 4.52 -0.34
CA MET A 69 11.68 5.20 -1.60
C MET A 69 11.59 4.21 -2.75
N VAL A 70 10.67 4.46 -3.68
CA VAL A 70 10.51 3.67 -4.91
C VAL A 70 11.05 4.43 -6.12
N PRO A 71 11.80 3.78 -7.02
CA PRO A 71 12.28 4.41 -8.23
C PRO A 71 11.17 4.38 -9.29
N LEU A 72 10.78 5.55 -9.78
CA LEU A 72 9.90 5.70 -10.92
C LEU A 72 10.70 5.97 -12.19
N VAL A 73 10.23 5.38 -13.29
CA VAL A 73 10.83 5.55 -14.61
C VAL A 73 9.81 6.18 -15.54
N GLU A 74 10.12 7.37 -16.03
CA GLU A 74 9.37 8.03 -17.09
C GLU A 74 10.14 7.97 -18.40
N ILE A 75 9.43 7.69 -19.49
CA ILE A 75 9.98 7.76 -20.84
C ILE A 75 9.34 8.96 -21.52
N GLY A 76 10.13 10.01 -21.77
CA GLY A 76 9.66 11.21 -22.45
C GLY A 76 9.14 10.91 -23.86
N ALA A 77 8.12 11.65 -24.28
CA ALA A 77 7.60 11.60 -25.65
C ALA A 77 8.69 11.96 -26.69
N GLY A 78 8.56 11.44 -27.92
CA GLY A 78 9.47 11.73 -29.04
C GLY A 78 9.88 10.51 -29.86
N ARG A 79 10.63 10.75 -30.94
CA ARG A 79 11.14 9.72 -31.86
C ARG A 79 12.54 9.21 -31.47
N GLY A 80 12.92 8.04 -31.98
CA GLY A 80 14.22 7.41 -31.72
C GLY A 80 14.28 6.61 -30.41
N ASN A 81 15.47 6.14 -30.03
CA ASN A 81 15.67 5.21 -28.92
C ASN A 81 15.08 5.73 -27.58
N PRO A 82 14.03 5.07 -27.03
CA PRO A 82 13.36 5.48 -25.79
C PRO A 82 14.30 5.57 -24.58
N ARG A 83 15.38 4.77 -24.56
CA ARG A 83 16.36 4.76 -23.47
C ARG A 83 17.06 6.10 -23.29
N LYS A 84 17.24 6.89 -24.37
CA LYS A 84 17.86 8.22 -24.32
C LYS A 84 16.95 9.30 -23.74
N ARG A 85 15.64 9.02 -23.60
CA ARG A 85 14.64 9.93 -23.02
C ARG A 85 14.10 9.39 -21.68
N ARG A 86 14.79 8.39 -21.11
CA ARG A 86 14.44 7.80 -19.82
C ARG A 86 14.88 8.75 -18.71
N LYS A 87 13.96 9.10 -17.82
CA LYS A 87 14.23 9.78 -16.55
C LYS A 87 13.92 8.80 -15.42
N VAL A 88 14.83 8.74 -14.45
CA VAL A 88 14.62 8.01 -13.20
C VAL A 88 14.54 9.03 -12.09
N PHE A 89 13.51 8.95 -11.28
CA PHE A 89 13.33 9.77 -10.09
C PHE A 89 12.75 8.91 -8.98
N TRP A 90 12.80 9.42 -7.75
CA TRP A 90 12.34 8.67 -6.59
C TRP A 90 11.12 9.36 -5.99
N LYS A 91 10.13 8.57 -5.62
CA LYS A 91 9.02 9.01 -4.77
C LYS A 91 8.95 8.12 -3.54
N GLU A 92 8.45 8.67 -2.45
CA GLU A 92 8.14 7.89 -1.27
C GLU A 92 6.79 7.18 -1.51
N ALA A 93 6.78 5.85 -1.41
CA ALA A 93 5.57 5.06 -1.28
C ALA A 93 5.26 4.93 0.20
N ILE A 94 4.17 5.58 0.63
CA ILE A 94 3.73 5.56 2.01
C ILE A 94 2.57 4.60 2.13
N ARG A 95 2.68 3.62 3.03
CA ARG A 95 1.62 2.68 3.36
C ARG A 95 1.15 2.94 4.78
N THR A 96 -0.15 2.97 4.96
CA THR A 96 -0.77 3.11 6.28
C THR A 96 -1.74 1.98 6.53
N LEU A 97 -1.81 1.53 7.78
CA LEU A 97 -2.77 0.54 8.24
C LEU A 97 -3.38 0.94 9.58
N ALA A 98 -4.58 0.44 9.85
CA ALA A 98 -5.22 0.52 11.16
C ALA A 98 -6.01 -0.76 11.48
N TYR A 99 -6.05 -1.12 12.76
CA TYR A 99 -6.82 -2.26 13.25
C TYR A 99 -7.15 -2.11 14.75
N PRO A 100 -8.29 -2.65 15.22
CA PRO A 100 -8.58 -2.76 16.65
C PRO A 100 -7.56 -3.67 17.34
N LYS A 101 -7.20 -3.35 18.60
CA LYS A 101 -6.34 -4.23 19.40
C LYS A 101 -6.96 -5.64 19.47
N GLY A 102 -6.18 -6.66 19.13
CA GLY A 102 -6.63 -8.06 19.08
C GLY A 102 -7.27 -8.50 17.75
N SER A 103 -7.45 -7.60 16.78
CA SER A 103 -7.90 -7.95 15.43
C SER A 103 -6.74 -8.41 14.54
N VAL A 104 -7.00 -9.43 13.71
CA VAL A 104 -6.10 -9.90 12.64
C VAL A 104 -6.50 -9.38 11.25
N THR A 105 -7.54 -8.53 11.18
CA THR A 105 -8.06 -7.98 9.92
C THR A 105 -7.81 -6.46 9.87
N PRO A 106 -6.65 -6.03 9.36
CA PRO A 106 -6.33 -4.62 9.20
C PRO A 106 -6.98 -3.98 7.97
N VAL A 107 -7.23 -2.68 8.07
CA VAL A 107 -7.58 -1.79 6.95
C VAL A 107 -6.31 -1.13 6.45
N TYR A 108 -6.12 -1.10 5.13
CA TYR A 108 -4.92 -0.55 4.49
C TYR A 108 -5.23 0.62 3.56
N ALA A 109 -4.26 1.51 3.42
CA ALA A 109 -4.17 2.49 2.35
C ALA A 109 -2.71 2.68 1.94
N ALA A 110 -2.49 3.19 0.72
CA ALA A 110 -1.16 3.55 0.25
C ALA A 110 -1.24 4.75 -0.71
N THR A 111 -0.17 5.55 -0.71
CA THR A 111 -0.02 6.69 -1.61
C THR A 111 1.41 6.85 -2.10
N LEU A 112 1.57 7.43 -3.29
CA LEU A 112 2.84 7.95 -3.83
C LEU A 112 2.90 9.48 -3.77
N ASP A 113 1.89 10.09 -3.16
CA ASP A 113 1.78 11.54 -2.97
C ASP A 113 2.43 11.96 -1.65
N GLY A 114 2.33 13.26 -1.34
CA GLY A 114 3.01 13.85 -0.20
C GLY A 114 2.43 13.43 1.16
N ARG A 115 3.06 13.97 2.21
CA ARG A 115 2.71 13.69 3.61
C ARG A 115 1.26 14.01 3.98
N ASP A 116 0.67 15.02 3.33
CA ASP A 116 -0.71 15.43 3.60
C ASP A 116 -1.71 14.35 3.18
N GLU A 117 -1.51 13.76 2.00
CA GLU A 117 -2.31 12.63 1.52
C GLU A 117 -2.13 11.41 2.42
N ALA A 118 -0.90 11.13 2.84
CA ALA A 118 -0.64 10.05 3.79
C ALA A 118 -1.36 10.27 5.14
N GLY A 119 -1.38 11.50 5.65
CA GLY A 119 -2.10 11.86 6.87
C GLY A 119 -3.63 11.74 6.71
N PHE A 120 -4.15 12.13 5.56
CA PHE A 120 -5.56 11.96 5.22
C PHE A 120 -5.95 10.48 5.16
N GLN A 121 -5.17 9.67 4.46
CA GLN A 121 -5.36 8.22 4.40
C GLN A 121 -5.26 7.57 5.76
N MET A 122 -4.33 8.01 6.63
CA MET A 122 -4.22 7.52 8.00
C MET A 122 -5.52 7.73 8.79
N LYS A 123 -6.14 8.91 8.65
CA LYS A 123 -7.43 9.18 9.27
C LYS A 123 -8.52 8.29 8.69
N GLN A 124 -8.58 8.14 7.37
CA GLN A 124 -9.58 7.30 6.71
C GLN A 124 -9.51 5.83 7.16
N VAL A 125 -8.32 5.22 7.11
CA VAL A 125 -8.17 3.82 7.53
C VAL A 125 -8.49 3.65 9.01
N ALA A 126 -8.19 4.65 9.84
CA ALA A 126 -8.54 4.60 11.25
C ALA A 126 -10.06 4.61 11.47
N VAL A 127 -10.79 5.48 10.77
CA VAL A 127 -12.26 5.56 10.83
C VAL A 127 -12.89 4.25 10.37
N GLU A 128 -12.42 3.68 9.27
CA GLU A 128 -12.93 2.39 8.79
C GLU A 128 -12.58 1.22 9.71
N ALA A 129 -11.45 1.28 10.40
CA ALA A 129 -11.06 0.31 11.41
C ALA A 129 -11.80 0.52 12.75
N GLY A 130 -12.70 1.51 12.84
CA GLY A 130 -13.58 1.73 13.99
C GLY A 130 -13.17 2.86 14.93
N LEU A 131 -12.33 3.81 14.48
CA LEU A 131 -12.06 5.04 15.24
C LEU A 131 -13.37 5.77 15.54
N GLY A 132 -13.61 6.08 16.81
CA GLY A 132 -14.74 6.88 17.28
C GLY A 132 -14.32 7.91 18.32
N ALA A 133 -15.30 8.61 18.89
CA ALA A 133 -15.10 9.72 19.81
C ALA A 133 -14.39 9.34 21.12
N GLN A 134 -14.45 8.06 21.51
CA GLN A 134 -13.87 7.55 22.76
C GLN A 134 -12.72 6.57 22.53
N THR A 135 -12.35 6.31 21.27
CA THR A 135 -11.28 5.38 20.93
C THR A 135 -9.92 5.90 21.40
N LYS A 136 -9.18 5.06 22.12
CA LYS A 136 -7.78 5.32 22.43
C LYS A 136 -6.92 4.94 21.22
N SER A 137 -6.29 5.91 20.59
CA SER A 137 -5.32 5.66 19.51
C SER A 137 -3.92 5.46 20.08
N SER A 138 -3.32 4.30 19.85
CA SER A 138 -1.89 4.10 20.12
C SER A 138 -1.09 4.25 18.82
N ARG A 139 -0.05 5.09 18.85
CA ARG A 139 0.94 5.17 17.78
C ARG A 139 2.09 4.26 18.16
N HIS A 140 2.14 3.06 17.60
CA HIS A 140 3.21 2.13 17.93
C HIS A 140 4.48 2.53 17.16
N TRP A 141 5.41 3.20 17.85
CA TRP A 141 6.77 3.45 17.37
C TRP A 141 7.75 2.63 18.20
N GLY A 142 8.10 1.44 17.70
CA GLY A 142 9.12 0.58 18.29
C GLY A 142 8.56 -0.62 19.07
N TRP A 143 9.29 -1.73 18.96
CA TRP A 143 9.02 -3.06 19.56
C TRP A 143 9.18 -3.10 21.09
N ARG A 144 8.65 -2.12 21.82
CA ARG A 144 8.59 -2.19 23.28
C ARG A 144 7.21 -1.79 23.74
N ASP A 145 6.78 -2.51 24.78
CA ASP A 145 5.56 -2.31 25.54
C ASP A 145 4.33 -3.04 24.96
N LEU A 146 4.41 -4.37 25.04
CA LEU A 146 3.26 -5.26 25.21
C LEU A 146 3.52 -6.16 26.43
N ASP A 147 3.54 -5.54 27.62
CA ASP A 147 3.26 -6.18 28.91
C ASP A 147 2.14 -5.39 29.61
#